data_AF-A0A060C3M0-F1
#
_entry.id   AF-A0A060C3M0-F1
#
_cell.length_a   1.000
_cell.length_b   1.000
_cell.length_c   1.000
_cell.angle_alpha   90.00
_cell.angle_beta   90.00
_cell.angle_gamma   90.00
#
_symmetry.space_group_name_H-M   'P 1'
#
loop_
_entity.id
_entity.type
_entity.pdbx_description
1 polymer ?
#
loop_
_entity_poly.entity_id
_entity_poly.type
_entity_poly.pdbx_seq_one_letter_code
_entity_poly.pdbx_strand_id
1 'polypeptide(L)'
;AIILCAGLLTGCGIQNSTEQQALESVSSETPARQVETAVPEKGIPVLMYHMIGDVPDNDAVLKESHLREQMQYLKDHDYHPISLQQLYDYIVSDKPVPVRPVVLTFDDGYKDTYTIVLPM
;
A
#
# COMPACT_ATOMS: atom_id res chain seq x y z
N ALA A 1 -58.24 10.70 -29.88
CA ALA A 1 -58.08 9.94 -31.14
C ALA A 1 -56.75 9.19 -31.04
N ILE A 2 -56.75 7.87 -30.74
CA ILE A 2 -56.65 6.75 -31.70
C ILE A 2 -55.46 7.01 -32.65
N ILE A 3 -54.36 6.24 -32.62
CA ILE A 3 -54.22 4.94 -33.27
C ILE A 3 -53.18 4.06 -32.56
N LEU A 4 -53.63 2.84 -32.27
CA LEU A 4 -52.88 1.62 -31.98
C LEU A 4 -52.26 1.08 -33.28
N CYS A 5 -51.00 0.65 -33.30
CA CYS A 5 -50.55 -0.38 -34.24
C CYS A 5 -49.35 -1.15 -33.68
N ALA A 6 -49.61 -2.41 -33.35
CA ALA A 6 -48.63 -3.43 -33.05
C ALA A 6 -47.94 -3.90 -34.34
N GLY A 7 -46.69 -4.35 -34.22
CA GLY A 7 -45.95 -5.01 -35.28
C GLY A 7 -44.71 -5.70 -34.73
N LEU A 8 -44.86 -6.94 -34.29
CA LEU A 8 -43.77 -7.89 -34.11
C LEU A 8 -43.09 -8.15 -35.45
N LEU A 9 -41.76 -8.27 -35.49
CA LEU A 9 -41.05 -9.29 -36.25
C LEU A 9 -39.62 -9.46 -35.71
N THR A 10 -39.30 -10.72 -35.49
CA THR A 10 -38.12 -11.36 -34.91
C THR A 10 -36.77 -10.98 -35.52
N GLY A 11 -35.75 -10.88 -34.67
CA GLY A 11 -34.34 -10.99 -35.05
C GLY A 11 -33.50 -11.44 -33.86
N CYS A 12 -33.18 -12.75 -33.81
CA CYS A 12 -32.29 -13.33 -32.81
C CYS A 12 -30.87 -12.83 -33.04
N GLY A 13 -30.36 -12.00 -32.14
CA GLY A 13 -28.94 -11.68 -32.03
C GLY A 13 -28.45 -12.18 -30.68
N ILE A 14 -27.66 -13.25 -30.68
CA ILE A 14 -26.99 -13.79 -29.51
C ILE A 14 -26.04 -12.72 -28.97
N GLN A 15 -26.40 -12.07 -27.87
CA GLN A 15 -25.47 -11.27 -27.07
C GLN A 15 -24.90 -12.20 -26.00
N ASN A 16 -23.69 -12.72 -26.24
CA ASN A 16 -22.87 -13.36 -25.22
C ASN A 16 -22.71 -12.36 -24.05
N SER A 17 -23.52 -12.54 -23.02
CA SER A 17 -23.61 -11.67 -21.84
C SER A 17 -22.74 -12.18 -20.69
N THR A 18 -21.85 -13.14 -20.96
CA THR A 18 -21.10 -13.84 -19.90
C THR A 18 -19.78 -13.18 -19.51
N GLU A 19 -19.32 -12.11 -20.18
CA GLU A 19 -18.07 -11.41 -19.81
C GLU A 19 -18.28 -10.17 -18.94
N GLN A 20 -19.52 -9.76 -18.67
CA GLN A 20 -19.80 -8.52 -17.94
C GLN A 20 -20.09 -8.69 -16.44
N GLN A 21 -20.02 -9.91 -15.89
CA GLN A 21 -20.32 -10.18 -14.47
C GLN A 21 -19.11 -10.61 -13.62
N ALA A 22 -17.88 -10.48 -14.11
CA ALA A 22 -16.68 -10.90 -13.35
C ALA A 22 -15.82 -9.75 -12.79
N LEU A 23 -16.20 -8.47 -13.00
CA LEU A 23 -15.38 -7.31 -12.58
C LEU A 23 -16.02 -6.43 -11.50
N GLU A 24 -17.24 -6.71 -11.04
CA GLU A 24 -17.96 -5.86 -10.07
C GLU A 24 -18.03 -6.43 -8.64
N SER A 25 -17.41 -7.56 -8.31
CA SER A 25 -17.65 -8.24 -7.02
C SER A 25 -16.45 -8.38 -6.07
N VAL A 26 -15.41 -7.55 -6.21
CA VAL A 26 -14.38 -7.42 -5.16
C VAL A 26 -13.97 -5.95 -4.97
N SER A 27 -14.92 -5.09 -4.59
CA SER A 27 -14.61 -3.85 -3.87
C SER A 27 -15.07 -3.99 -2.42
N SER A 28 -14.47 -4.93 -1.69
CA SER A 28 -14.48 -4.89 -0.23
C SER A 28 -13.39 -3.90 0.21
N GLU A 29 -13.62 -2.61 -0.03
CA GLU A 29 -12.85 -1.60 0.69
C GLU A 29 -13.27 -1.68 2.16
N THR A 30 -12.49 -2.40 2.96
CA THR A 30 -12.49 -2.22 4.42
C THR A 30 -12.36 -0.73 4.67
N PRO A 31 -13.25 -0.09 5.45
CA PRO A 31 -13.15 1.34 5.71
C PRO A 31 -11.76 1.61 6.30
N ALA A 32 -10.97 2.43 5.61
CA ALA A 32 -9.67 2.83 6.09
C ALA A 32 -9.84 3.41 7.50
N ARG A 33 -9.17 2.78 8.48
CA ARG A 33 -9.13 3.30 9.85
C ARG A 33 -8.66 4.75 9.76
N GLN A 34 -9.48 5.69 10.23
CA GLN A 34 -9.07 7.08 10.30
C GLN A 34 -8.01 7.19 11.40
N VAL A 35 -6.77 7.41 10.98
CA VAL A 35 -5.63 7.60 11.89
C VAL A 35 -5.49 9.09 12.19
N GLU A 36 -5.31 9.42 13.47
CA GLU A 36 -5.03 10.79 13.91
C GLU A 36 -3.78 11.34 13.21
N THR A 37 -3.79 12.62 12.86
CA THR A 37 -2.64 13.29 12.22
C THR A 37 -2.16 14.48 13.03
N ALA A 38 -0.85 14.75 12.97
CA ALA A 38 -0.20 15.88 13.64
C ALA A 38 1.02 16.35 12.84
N VAL A 39 1.57 17.51 13.19
CA VAL A 39 2.89 17.96 12.73
C VAL A 39 3.92 17.61 13.81
N PRO A 40 4.77 16.59 13.61
CA PRO A 40 5.74 16.18 14.62
C PRO A 40 6.77 17.28 14.92
N GLU A 41 6.90 17.67 16.19
CA GLU A 41 7.88 18.69 16.63
C GLU A 41 9.33 18.19 16.63
N LYS A 42 9.54 16.87 16.76
CA LYS A 42 10.87 16.25 16.89
C LYS A 42 11.40 15.64 15.60
N GLY A 43 10.74 15.89 14.47
CA GLY A 43 11.04 15.20 13.22
C GLY A 43 10.39 13.83 13.09
N ILE A 44 10.69 13.17 11.97
CA ILE A 44 10.19 11.84 11.63
C ILE A 44 11.39 10.88 11.55
N PRO A 45 11.38 9.73 12.27
CA PRO A 45 12.44 8.75 12.18
C PRO A 45 12.49 8.11 10.79
N VAL A 46 13.71 7.98 10.24
CA VAL A 46 14.00 7.26 9.00
C VAL A 46 14.85 6.05 9.34
N LEU A 47 14.32 4.85 9.07
CA LEU A 47 15.02 3.58 9.23
C LEU A 47 15.60 3.17 7.88
N MET A 48 16.93 2.98 7.84
CA MET A 48 17.67 2.65 6.63
C MET A 48 18.20 1.22 6.73
N TYR A 49 17.94 0.44 5.69
CA TYR A 49 18.43 -0.93 5.53
C TYR A 49 19.29 -1.02 4.27
N HIS A 50 20.22 -1.96 4.23
CA HIS A 50 20.98 -2.26 3.01
C HIS A 50 20.56 -3.64 2.46
N MET A 51 21.21 -4.71 2.91
CA MET A 51 20.97 -6.08 2.43
C MET A 51 20.19 -6.90 3.45
N ILE A 52 19.25 -7.70 2.97
CA ILE A 52 18.52 -8.72 3.73
C ILE A 52 19.07 -10.11 3.38
N GLY A 53 19.63 -10.80 4.36
CA GLY A 53 20.27 -12.10 4.16
C GLY A 53 20.95 -12.66 5.41
N ASP A 54 21.73 -13.73 5.24
CA ASP A 54 22.51 -14.34 6.32
C ASP A 54 23.99 -14.35 5.93
N VAL A 55 24.62 -13.18 6.07
CA VAL A 55 26.07 -13.02 5.87
C VAL A 55 26.69 -12.73 7.25
N PRO A 56 27.42 -13.69 7.83
CA PRO A 56 28.04 -13.50 9.13
C PRO A 56 29.08 -12.37 9.08
N ASP A 57 29.26 -11.70 10.23
CA ASP A 57 30.26 -10.63 10.44
C ASP A 57 30.12 -9.43 9.48
N ASN A 58 28.89 -9.13 9.03
CA ASN A 58 28.59 -7.96 8.22
C ASN A 58 27.44 -7.14 8.83
N ASP A 59 27.79 -6.00 9.41
CA ASP A 59 26.84 -5.09 10.08
C ASP A 59 25.84 -4.43 9.11
N ALA A 60 26.10 -4.46 7.80
CA ALA A 60 25.18 -3.95 6.79
C ALA A 60 24.15 -5.01 6.32
N VAL A 61 24.21 -6.24 6.84
CA VAL A 61 23.29 -7.33 6.46
C VAL A 61 22.37 -7.68 7.63
N LEU A 62 21.06 -7.58 7.39
CA LEU A 62 20.05 -7.94 8.38
C LEU A 62 19.40 -9.28 8.00
N LYS A 63 19.25 -10.18 8.98
CA LYS A 63 18.48 -11.42 8.75
C LYS A 63 17.02 -11.09 8.44
N GLU A 64 16.43 -11.83 7.51
CA GLU A 64 14.99 -11.67 7.18
C GLU A 64 14.11 -11.82 8.42
N SER A 65 14.42 -12.76 9.33
CA SER A 65 13.69 -12.93 10.58
C SER A 65 13.72 -11.67 11.44
N HIS A 66 14.86 -11.00 11.55
CA HIS A 66 14.99 -9.76 12.32
C HIS A 66 14.26 -8.60 11.64
N LEU A 67 14.27 -8.52 10.30
CA LEU A 67 13.46 -7.53 9.59
C LEU A 67 11.97 -7.73 9.90
N ARG A 68 11.48 -8.98 9.86
CA ARG A 68 10.08 -9.31 10.19
C ARG A 68 9.74 -8.95 11.64
N GLU A 69 10.63 -9.22 12.58
CA GLU A 69 10.47 -8.82 13.98
C GLU A 69 10.38 -7.30 14.14
N GLN A 70 11.20 -6.54 13.42
CA GLN A 70 11.14 -5.07 13.43
C GLN A 70 9.84 -4.55 12.80
N MET A 71 9.39 -5.11 11.69
CA MET A 71 8.10 -4.72 11.07
C MET A 71 6.91 -5.05 11.98
N GLN A 72 6.97 -6.21 12.65
CA GLN A 72 5.98 -6.61 13.64
C GLN A 72 5.97 -5.66 14.84
N TYR A 73 7.15 -5.26 15.34
CA TYR A 73 7.27 -4.27 16.40
C TYR A 73 6.62 -2.92 16.00
N LEU A 74 6.90 -2.42 14.79
CA LEU A 74 6.30 -1.19 14.30
C LEU A 74 4.77 -1.29 14.27
N LYS A 75 4.24 -2.40 13.77
CA LYS A 75 2.80 -2.67 13.71
C LYS A 75 2.17 -2.74 15.10
N ASP A 76 2.74 -3.53 16.01
CA ASP A 76 2.21 -3.74 17.36
C ASP A 76 2.22 -2.47 18.21
N HIS A 77 3.12 -1.54 17.89
CA HIS A 77 3.23 -0.26 18.55
C HIS A 77 2.61 0.88 17.74
N ASP A 78 1.70 0.60 16.80
CA ASP A 78 0.91 1.61 16.07
C ASP A 78 1.79 2.68 15.39
N TYR A 79 2.95 2.28 14.85
CA TYR A 79 3.72 3.14 13.95
C TYR A 79 3.09 3.12 12.56
N HIS A 80 3.14 4.27 11.89
CA HIS A 80 2.52 4.47 10.59
C HIS A 80 3.60 4.77 9.55
N PRO A 81 3.94 3.80 8.68
CA PRO A 81 4.81 4.05 7.55
C PRO A 81 4.26 5.17 6.68
N ILE A 82 5.12 6.15 6.34
CA ILE A 82 4.78 7.22 5.40
C ILE A 82 5.72 7.16 4.18
N SER A 83 5.22 7.60 3.04
CA SER A 83 5.99 7.74 1.83
C SER A 83 7.02 8.88 1.92
N LEU A 84 8.05 8.82 1.07
CA LEU A 84 9.00 9.93 0.91
C LEU A 84 8.31 11.23 0.46
N GLN A 85 7.20 11.15 -0.29
CA GLN A 85 6.41 12.32 -0.66
C GLN A 85 5.74 12.96 0.57
N GLN A 86 5.18 12.15 1.47
CA GLN A 86 4.61 12.67 2.73
C GLN A 86 5.69 13.25 3.64
N LEU A 87 6.88 12.62 3.69
CA LEU A 87 8.04 13.19 4.39
C LEU A 87 8.43 14.56 3.79
N TYR A 88 8.50 14.65 2.45
CA TYR A 88 8.79 15.91 1.76
C TYR A 88 7.76 16.98 2.10
N ASP A 89 6.46 16.69 1.96
CA ASP A 89 5.39 17.63 2.25
C ASP A 89 5.44 18.12 3.70
N TYR A 90 5.75 17.23 4.65
CA TYR A 90 5.99 17.56 6.06
C TYR A 90 7.15 18.56 6.20
N ILE A 91 8.30 18.28 5.58
CA ILE A 91 9.51 19.13 5.69
C ILE A 91 9.29 20.52 5.09
N VAL A 92 8.62 20.60 3.94
CA VAL A 92 8.54 21.86 3.17
C VAL A 92 7.33 22.73 3.51
N SER A 93 6.29 22.14 4.10
CA SER A 93 5.01 22.82 4.30
C SER A 93 4.32 22.51 5.62
N ASP A 94 4.98 21.83 6.56
CA ASP A 94 4.39 21.40 7.83
C ASP A 94 3.07 20.64 7.64
N LYS A 95 2.98 19.86 6.56
CA LYS A 95 1.78 19.06 6.30
C LYS A 95 1.64 17.98 7.40
N PRO A 96 0.48 17.87 8.06
CA PRO A 96 0.26 16.84 9.06
C PRO A 96 0.41 15.43 8.47
N VAL A 97 1.02 14.54 9.24
CA VAL A 97 1.21 13.11 8.95
C VAL A 97 0.52 12.28 10.03
N PRO A 98 0.23 10.98 9.79
CA PRO A 98 -0.24 10.09 10.84
C PRO A 98 0.63 10.16 12.09
N VAL A 99 0.02 10.14 13.28
CA VAL A 99 0.76 10.08 14.54
C VAL A 99 1.68 8.86 14.56
N ARG A 100 2.84 8.97 15.23
CA ARG A 100 3.88 7.92 15.25
C ARG A 100 4.37 7.55 13.83
N PRO A 101 4.75 8.54 12.98
CA PRO A 101 5.19 8.27 11.63
C PRO A 101 6.56 7.58 11.63
N VAL A 102 6.83 6.79 10.59
CA VAL A 102 8.17 6.22 10.31
C VAL A 102 8.38 6.16 8.80
N VAL A 103 9.61 6.38 8.35
CA VAL A 103 10.01 6.14 6.96
C VAL A 103 10.92 4.92 6.93
N LEU A 104 10.72 4.05 5.94
CA LEU A 104 11.55 2.89 5.69
C LEU A 104 12.29 3.10 4.36
N THR A 105 13.61 3.00 4.36
CA THR A 105 14.45 3.08 3.15
C THR A 105 15.31 1.83 3.01
N PHE A 106 15.56 1.43 1.77
CA PHE A 106 16.38 0.27 1.40
C PHE A 106 17.36 0.74 0.33
N ASP A 107 18.64 0.79 0.67
CA ASP A 107 19.68 1.44 -0.12
C ASP A 107 20.44 0.41 -0.99
N ASP A 108 21.35 0.89 -1.84
CA ASP A 108 22.23 0.13 -2.75
C ASP A 108 21.58 -0.70 -3.87
N GLY A 109 20.27 -0.97 -3.81
CA GLY A 109 19.56 -1.67 -4.87
C GLY A 109 19.84 -3.18 -4.92
N TYR A 110 20.08 -3.80 -3.77
CA TYR A 110 20.26 -5.24 -3.69
C TYR A 110 19.01 -6.01 -4.13
N LYS A 111 19.22 -7.22 -4.69
CA LYS A 111 18.16 -8.08 -5.22
C LYS A 111 17.16 -8.51 -4.14
N ASP A 112 17.63 -8.70 -2.91
CA ASP A 112 16.80 -9.08 -1.78
C ASP A 112 15.73 -8.05 -1.42
N THR A 113 15.97 -6.75 -1.64
CA THR A 113 14.91 -5.73 -1.55
C THR A 113 13.73 -6.07 -2.47
N TYR A 114 14.00 -6.56 -3.68
CA TYR A 114 12.94 -6.99 -4.59
C TYR A 114 12.35 -8.35 -4.21
N THR A 115 13.16 -9.33 -3.84
CA THR A 115 12.68 -10.72 -3.64
C THR A 115 12.14 -11.02 -2.25
N ILE A 116 12.51 -10.24 -1.23
CA ILE A 116 12.16 -10.45 0.18
C ILE A 116 11.33 -9.29 0.72
N VAL A 117 11.76 -8.05 0.52
CA VAL A 117 11.11 -6.87 1.13
C VAL A 117 9.84 -6.49 0.39
N LEU A 118 9.87 -6.36 -0.93
CA LEU A 118 8.70 -5.98 -1.72
C LEU A 118 7.45 -6.87 -1.51
N PRO A 119 7.55 -8.22 -1.40
CA PRO A 119 6.40 -9.06 -1.14
C PRO A 119 5.97 -9.16 0.35
N MET A 120 6.67 -8.49 1.27
CA MET A 120 6.38 -8.51 2.71
C MET A 120 5.13 -7.70 3.06
#